data_AF-A0A2M8NI01-F1
#
_entry.id   AF-A0A2M8NI01-F1
#
_cell.length_a   1.000
_cell.length_b   1.000
_cell.length_c   1.000
_cell.angle_alpha   90.00
_cell.angle_beta   90.00
_cell.angle_gamma   90.00
#
_symmetry.space_group_name_H-M   'P 1'
#
loop_
_entity.id
_entity.type
_entity.pdbx_description
1 polymer ?
#
loop_
_entity_poly.entity_id
_entity_poly.type
_entity_poly.pdbx_seq_one_letter_code
_entity_poly.pdbx_strand_id
1 'polypeptide(L)'
;MLSRVADTLYWMSRYLERAEHTARLIDVQLNMILESPGSAQQRWERILDALWVKLPESADAYQVTQALTLDPANQNSITFCIAAARENARHVREQISSEMWEQINLLSLRMRAANMDAIWDDQHTFFRSIKEGCHLFQGITDSTM
;
A
#
# COMPACT_ATOMS: atom_id res chain seq x y z
N MET A 1 -13.54 14.34 -22.88
CA MET A 1 -13.75 13.10 -22.08
C MET A 1 -12.48 12.26 -21.96
N LEU A 2 -11.65 12.12 -23.01
CA LEU A 2 -10.35 11.41 -22.97
C LEU A 2 -9.41 11.82 -21.82
N SER A 3 -9.34 13.12 -21.51
CA SER A 3 -8.48 13.62 -20.41
C SER A 3 -8.86 13.05 -19.03
N ARG A 4 -10.13 12.74 -18.78
CA ARG A 4 -10.57 12.23 -17.46
C ARG A 4 -10.25 10.74 -17.30
N VAL A 5 -10.42 9.97 -18.38
CA VAL A 5 -10.06 8.54 -18.39
C VAL A 5 -8.56 8.38 -18.18
N ALA A 6 -7.75 9.15 -18.92
CA ALA A 6 -6.30 9.13 -18.77
C ALA A 6 -5.85 9.51 -17.36
N ASP A 7 -6.43 10.57 -16.78
CA ASP A 7 -6.14 10.99 -15.40
C ASP A 7 -6.54 9.90 -14.38
N THR A 8 -7.68 9.25 -14.59
CA THR A 8 -8.16 8.18 -13.69
C THR A 8 -7.25 6.94 -13.75
N LEU A 9 -6.82 6.54 -14.95
CA LEU A 9 -5.86 5.45 -15.14
C LEU A 9 -4.49 5.79 -14.52
N TYR A 10 -4.01 7.02 -14.72
CA TYR A 10 -2.78 7.49 -14.12
C TYR A 10 -2.84 7.39 -12.58
N TRP A 11 -3.88 7.95 -11.95
CA TRP A 11 -4.00 7.91 -10.50
C TRP A 11 -4.21 6.51 -9.96
N MET A 12 -4.96 5.64 -10.65
CA MET A 12 -5.06 4.23 -10.29
C MET A 12 -3.69 3.57 -10.15
N SER A 13 -2.85 3.68 -11.17
CA SER A 13 -1.49 3.11 -11.15
C SER A 13 -0.61 3.76 -10.10
N ARG A 14 -0.66 5.10 -9.95
CA ARG A 14 0.11 5.82 -8.92
C ARG A 14 -0.27 5.44 -7.50
N TYR A 15 -1.53 5.16 -7.23
CA TYR A 15 -1.95 4.67 -5.92
C TYR A 15 -1.45 3.25 -5.65
N LEU A 16 -1.50 2.33 -6.63
CA LEU A 16 -0.95 0.98 -6.47
C LEU A 16 0.57 1.01 -6.26
N GLU A 17 1.30 1.82 -7.02
CA GLU A 17 2.74 2.02 -6.85
C GLU A 17 3.05 2.55 -5.44
N ARG A 18 2.26 3.51 -4.94
CA ARG A 18 2.44 4.01 -3.57
C ARG A 18 2.18 2.93 -2.52
N ALA A 19 1.14 2.12 -2.68
CA ALA A 19 0.85 1.00 -1.79
C ALA A 19 2.03 0.00 -1.74
N GLU A 20 2.59 -0.34 -2.89
CA GLU A 20 3.76 -1.23 -3.02
C GLU A 20 4.99 -0.63 -2.32
N HIS A 21 5.32 0.63 -2.61
CA HIS A 21 6.47 1.31 -2.02
C HIS A 21 6.33 1.44 -0.50
N THR A 22 5.16 1.81 0.00
CA THR A 22 4.91 1.88 1.45
C THR A 22 5.07 0.50 2.10
N ALA A 23 4.52 -0.56 1.49
CA ALA A 23 4.69 -1.93 1.97
C ALA A 23 6.17 -2.35 2.01
N ARG A 24 6.94 -2.00 0.96
CA ARG A 24 8.38 -2.28 0.89
C ARG A 24 9.17 -1.54 1.97
N LEU A 25 8.88 -0.26 2.19
CA LEU A 25 9.56 0.54 3.21
C LEU A 25 9.34 -0.05 4.60
N ILE A 26 8.09 -0.37 4.95
CA ILE A 26 7.73 -0.95 6.25
C ILE A 26 8.44 -2.30 6.44
N ASP A 27 8.32 -3.21 5.47
CA ASP A 27 8.91 -4.55 5.52
C ASP A 27 10.44 -4.51 5.76
N VAL A 28 11.13 -3.63 5.03
CA VAL A 28 12.57 -3.44 5.20
C VAL A 28 12.93 -2.87 6.57
N GLN A 29 12.15 -1.92 7.10
CA GLN A 29 12.42 -1.39 8.44
C GLN A 29 12.22 -2.41 9.54
N LEU A 30 11.14 -3.19 9.47
CA LEU A 30 10.83 -4.21 10.47
C LEU A 30 11.95 -5.27 10.50
N ASN A 31 12.47 -5.66 9.34
CA ASN A 31 13.68 -6.51 9.25
C ASN A 31 14.90 -5.84 9.92
N MET A 32 15.20 -4.59 9.59
CA MET A 32 16.40 -3.90 10.12
C MET A 32 16.35 -3.63 11.63
N ILE A 33 15.16 -3.55 12.24
CA ILE A 33 15.02 -3.39 13.70
C ILE A 33 15.54 -4.62 14.43
N LEU A 34 15.33 -5.81 13.87
CA LEU A 34 15.84 -7.07 14.42
C LEU A 34 17.37 -7.11 14.40
N GLU A 35 18.00 -6.51 13.39
CA GLU A 35 19.46 -6.48 13.22
C GLU A 35 20.15 -5.34 13.99
N SER A 36 19.53 -4.16 14.03
CA SER A 36 20.11 -2.95 14.64
C SER A 36 19.05 -2.07 15.31
N PRO A 37 18.73 -2.33 16.60
CA PRO A 37 17.67 -1.61 17.31
C PRO A 37 18.06 -0.18 17.70
N GLY A 38 19.35 0.11 17.87
CA GLY A 38 19.83 1.40 18.41
C GLY A 38 19.56 2.64 17.54
N SER A 39 19.14 2.47 16.28
CA SER A 39 18.74 3.56 15.39
C SER A 39 17.33 3.41 14.80
N ALA A 40 16.50 2.52 15.37
CA ALA A 40 15.15 2.24 14.88
C ALA A 40 14.26 3.50 14.82
N GLN A 41 14.25 4.30 15.88
CA GLN A 41 13.41 5.49 15.98
C GLN A 41 13.75 6.53 14.90
N GLN A 42 15.03 6.85 14.73
CA GLN A 42 15.50 7.78 13.69
C GLN A 42 15.17 7.30 12.27
N ARG A 43 15.13 5.99 12.02
CA ARG A 43 14.74 5.45 10.71
C ARG A 43 13.24 5.61 10.47
N TRP A 44 12.41 5.39 11.49
CA TRP A 44 10.97 5.63 11.39
C TRP A 44 10.65 7.11 11.19
N GLU A 45 11.30 8.01 11.91
CA GLU A 45 11.17 9.46 11.73
C GLU A 45 11.43 9.86 10.27
N ARG A 46 12.53 9.36 9.66
CA ARG A 46 12.83 9.63 8.26
C ARG A 46 11.77 9.13 7.28
N ILE A 47 11.13 7.99 7.57
CA ILE A 47 10.05 7.45 6.73
C ILE A 47 8.79 8.29 6.89
N LEU A 48 8.44 8.64 8.12
CA LEU A 48 7.30 9.49 8.41
C LEU A 48 7.46 10.85 7.71
N ASP A 49 8.66 11.43 7.76
CA ASP A 49 8.98 12.66 7.04
C ASP A 49 8.89 12.48 5.52
N ALA A 50 9.44 11.40 4.97
CA ALA A 50 9.39 11.12 3.53
C ALA A 50 7.96 10.90 3.02
N LEU A 51 7.09 10.32 3.85
CA LEU A 51 5.68 10.06 3.56
C LEU A 51 4.75 11.19 4.03
N TRP A 52 5.29 12.26 4.63
CA TRP A 52 4.53 13.40 5.12
C TRP A 52 3.43 12.99 6.13
N VAL A 53 3.71 11.97 6.93
CA VAL A 53 2.81 11.43 7.96
C VAL A 53 3.27 11.95 9.31
N LYS A 54 2.36 12.57 10.07
CA LYS A 54 2.65 13.07 11.42
C LYS A 54 2.10 12.11 12.45
N LEU A 55 2.98 11.56 13.28
CA LEU A 55 2.66 10.80 14.48
C LEU A 55 3.36 11.41 15.69
N PRO A 56 2.91 11.11 16.92
CA PRO A 56 3.65 11.48 18.12
C PRO A 56 5.09 10.94 18.07
N GLU A 57 6.07 11.70 18.56
CA GLU A 57 7.47 11.25 18.64
C GLU A 57 7.64 9.97 19.48
N SER A 58 6.69 9.72 20.39
CA SER A 58 6.62 8.50 21.20
C SER A 58 6.02 7.30 20.46
N ALA A 59 5.70 7.41 19.17
CA ALA A 59 5.09 6.33 18.42
C ALA A 59 6.06 5.16 18.25
N ASP A 60 5.65 3.97 18.70
CA ASP A 60 6.45 2.76 18.51
C ASP A 60 6.30 2.19 17.09
N ALA A 61 7.10 1.18 16.78
CA ALA A 61 7.07 0.54 15.46
C ALA A 61 5.69 -0.06 15.12
N TYR A 62 4.90 -0.48 16.13
CA TYR A 62 3.56 -1.00 15.94
C TYR A 62 2.61 0.12 15.48
N GLN A 63 2.60 1.24 16.20
CA GLN A 63 1.77 2.40 15.89
C GLN A 63 2.11 3.00 14.53
N VAL A 64 3.41 3.12 14.21
CA VAL A 64 3.86 3.59 12.89
C VAL A 64 3.40 2.64 11.79
N THR A 65 3.57 1.33 11.98
CA THR A 65 3.12 0.32 11.01
C THR A 65 1.61 0.35 10.82
N GLN A 66 0.84 0.48 11.90
CA GLN A 66 -0.61 0.59 11.86
C GLN A 66 -1.05 1.82 11.05
N ALA A 67 -0.46 2.99 11.30
CA ALA A 67 -0.79 4.22 10.61
C ALA A 67 -0.44 4.19 9.12
N LEU A 68 0.67 3.57 8.75
CA LEU A 68 1.08 3.44 7.35
C LEU A 68 0.38 2.29 6.61
N THR A 69 -0.22 1.34 7.32
CA THR A 69 -0.87 0.18 6.71
C THR A 69 -2.39 0.32 6.68
N LEU A 70 -3.01 0.61 7.83
CA LEU A 70 -4.46 0.43 8.03
C LEU A 70 -5.25 1.72 8.25
N ASP A 71 -4.60 2.87 8.46
CA ASP A 71 -5.32 4.13 8.68
C ASP A 71 -5.97 4.65 7.38
N PRO A 72 -7.31 4.66 7.27
CA PRO A 72 -7.99 5.15 6.07
C PRO A 72 -7.97 6.69 5.94
N ALA A 73 -7.63 7.44 6.99
CA ALA A 73 -7.50 8.89 6.94
C ALA A 73 -6.14 9.33 6.38
N ASN A 74 -5.12 8.48 6.50
CA ASN A 74 -3.80 8.71 5.94
C ASN A 74 -3.77 8.39 4.43
N GLN A 75 -3.63 9.42 3.59
CA GLN A 75 -3.61 9.26 2.12
C GLN A 75 -2.39 8.48 1.59
N ASN A 76 -1.38 8.29 2.42
CA ASN A 76 -0.18 7.51 2.11
C ASN A 76 -0.23 6.09 2.68
N SER A 77 -1.33 5.72 3.36
CA SER A 77 -1.50 4.36 3.87
C SER A 77 -1.81 3.38 2.75
N ILE A 78 -1.44 2.11 2.98
CA ILE A 78 -1.72 1.01 2.04
C ILE A 78 -3.24 0.85 1.85
N THR A 79 -4.03 0.86 2.93
CA THR A 79 -5.50 0.77 2.86
C THR A 79 -6.11 1.89 2.02
N PHE A 80 -5.70 3.15 2.24
CA PHE A 80 -6.22 4.27 1.46
C PHE A 80 -5.86 4.13 -0.01
N CYS A 81 -4.59 3.85 -0.31
CA CYS A 81 -4.10 3.75 -1.69
C CYS A 81 -4.82 2.64 -2.46
N ILE A 82 -4.98 1.45 -1.89
CA ILE A 82 -5.70 0.34 -2.54
C ILE A 82 -7.18 0.68 -2.73
N ALA A 83 -7.81 1.34 -1.76
CA ALA A 83 -9.20 1.78 -1.89
C ALA A 83 -9.38 2.84 -3.01
N ALA A 84 -8.47 3.81 -3.09
CA ALA A 84 -8.48 4.85 -4.12
C ALA A 84 -8.20 4.27 -5.52
N ALA A 85 -7.26 3.32 -5.64
CA ALA A 85 -7.01 2.60 -6.88
C ALA A 85 -8.25 1.83 -7.35
N ARG A 86 -8.94 1.13 -6.44
CA ARG A 86 -10.18 0.41 -6.73
C ARG A 86 -11.30 1.33 -7.18
N GLU A 87 -11.42 2.51 -6.57
CA GLU A 87 -12.44 3.47 -6.95
C GLU A 87 -12.17 4.05 -8.36
N ASN A 88 -10.91 4.35 -8.66
CA ASN A 88 -10.51 4.74 -10.01
C ASN A 88 -10.82 3.62 -11.02
N ALA A 89 -10.45 2.38 -10.72
CA ALA A 89 -10.75 1.22 -11.57
C ALA A 89 -12.25 1.05 -11.82
N ARG A 90 -13.10 1.37 -10.83
CA ARG A 90 -14.57 1.34 -10.95
C ARG A 90 -15.07 2.39 -11.94
N HIS A 91 -14.47 3.59 -11.93
CA HIS A 91 -14.82 4.68 -12.84
C HIS A 91 -14.42 4.41 -14.29
N VAL A 92 -13.32 3.69 -14.51
CA VAL A 92 -12.84 3.32 -15.85
C VAL A 92 -13.04 1.83 -16.16
N ARG A 93 -14.11 1.22 -15.63
CA ARG A 93 -14.33 -0.23 -15.74
C ARG A 93 -14.40 -0.72 -17.19
N GLU A 94 -14.84 0.12 -18.11
CA GLU A 94 -14.93 -0.17 -19.54
C GLU A 94 -13.58 -0.06 -20.27
N GLN A 95 -12.55 0.47 -19.62
CA GLN A 95 -11.21 0.69 -20.20
C GLN A 95 -10.14 -0.22 -19.60
N ILE A 96 -10.49 -1.12 -18.68
CA ILE A 96 -9.58 -2.09 -18.07
C ILE A 96 -10.10 -3.50 -18.29
N SER A 97 -9.19 -4.47 -18.33
CA SER A 97 -9.56 -5.89 -18.45
C SER A 97 -10.29 -6.38 -17.18
N SER A 98 -11.04 -7.48 -17.30
CA SER A 98 -11.73 -8.06 -16.13
C SER A 98 -10.74 -8.56 -15.09
N GLU A 99 -9.60 -9.10 -15.53
CA GLU A 99 -8.50 -9.58 -14.70
C GLU A 99 -7.86 -8.43 -13.89
N MET A 100 -7.68 -7.25 -14.50
CA MET A 100 -7.20 -6.05 -13.80
C MET A 100 -8.16 -5.67 -12.66
N TRP A 101 -9.46 -5.65 -12.95
CA TRP A 101 -10.51 -5.34 -11.97
C TRP A 101 -10.53 -6.36 -10.82
N GLU A 102 -10.49 -7.65 -11.15
CA GLU A 102 -10.48 -8.74 -10.18
C GLU A 102 -9.28 -8.62 -9.24
N GLN A 103 -8.10 -8.34 -9.77
CA GLN A 103 -6.89 -8.26 -8.97
C GLN A 103 -6.90 -7.08 -7.98
N ILE A 104 -7.33 -5.89 -8.42
CA ILE A 104 -7.49 -4.76 -7.48
C ILE A 104 -8.57 -5.07 -6.43
N ASN A 105 -9.65 -5.74 -6.82
CA ASN A 105 -10.71 -6.10 -5.90
C ASN A 105 -10.24 -7.12 -4.85
N LEU A 106 -9.42 -8.10 -5.22
CA LEU A 106 -8.79 -9.05 -4.30
C LEU A 106 -7.87 -8.34 -3.30
N LEU A 107 -7.03 -7.40 -3.76
CA LEU A 107 -6.21 -6.55 -2.89
C LEU A 107 -7.07 -5.77 -1.89
N SER A 108 -8.18 -5.17 -2.35
CA SER A 108 -9.08 -4.42 -1.48
C SER A 108 -9.77 -5.31 -0.44
N LEU A 109 -10.21 -6.52 -0.81
CA LEU A 109 -10.80 -7.48 0.12
C LEU A 109 -9.77 -7.93 1.16
N ARG A 110 -8.52 -8.17 0.74
CA ARG A 110 -7.42 -8.48 1.65
C ARG A 110 -7.19 -7.38 2.68
N MET A 111 -7.14 -6.12 2.26
CA MET A 111 -6.99 -4.99 3.19
C MET A 111 -8.17 -4.84 4.14
N ARG A 112 -9.40 -5.11 3.68
CA ARG A 112 -10.60 -5.08 4.54
C ARG A 112 -10.62 -6.19 5.58
N ALA A 113 -10.04 -7.35 5.26
CA ALA A 113 -9.91 -8.47 6.17
C ALA A 113 -8.66 -8.36 7.08
N ALA A 114 -7.76 -7.41 6.80
CA ALA A 114 -6.53 -7.25 7.54
C ALA A 114 -6.80 -6.74 8.96
N ASN A 115 -6.12 -7.37 9.92
CA ASN A 115 -6.12 -7.00 11.32
C ASN A 115 -4.67 -6.72 11.74
N MET A 116 -4.47 -5.65 12.52
CA MET A 116 -3.13 -5.21 12.89
C MET A 116 -2.35 -6.26 13.69
N ASP A 117 -2.99 -6.99 14.60
CA ASP A 117 -2.34 -8.02 15.41
C ASP A 117 -1.89 -9.19 14.53
N ALA A 118 -2.76 -9.63 13.61
CA ALA A 118 -2.39 -10.68 12.64
C ALA A 118 -1.27 -10.24 11.69
N ILE A 119 -1.26 -8.97 11.28
CA ILE A 119 -0.15 -8.40 10.50
C ILE A 119 1.13 -8.38 11.34
N TRP A 120 1.03 -8.02 12.62
CA TRP A 120 2.18 -7.91 13.50
C TRP A 120 2.82 -9.27 13.82
N ASP A 121 2.03 -10.34 13.85
CA ASP A 121 2.51 -11.71 14.06
C ASP A 121 3.25 -12.26 12.82
N ASP A 122 2.84 -11.89 11.60
CA ASP A 122 3.46 -12.34 10.34
C ASP A 122 3.66 -11.18 9.33
N GLN A 123 4.49 -10.23 9.75
CA GLN A 123 4.73 -8.96 9.06
C GLN A 123 5.26 -9.17 7.64
N HIS A 124 6.29 -10.00 7.50
CA HIS A 124 6.97 -10.23 6.23
C HIS A 124 6.04 -10.87 5.20
N THR A 125 5.25 -11.87 5.59
CA THR A 125 4.31 -12.52 4.67
C THR A 125 3.21 -11.56 4.26
N PHE A 126 2.70 -10.75 5.20
CA PHE A 126 1.71 -9.73 4.87
C PHE A 126 2.25 -8.70 3.86
N PHE A 127 3.38 -8.03 4.14
CA PHE A 127 3.88 -7.02 3.20
C PHE A 127 4.36 -7.62 1.88
N ARG A 128 4.94 -8.83 1.89
CA ARG A 128 5.25 -9.56 0.65
C ARG A 128 4.01 -9.76 -0.21
N SER A 129 2.91 -10.21 0.37
CA SER A 129 1.67 -10.46 -0.36
C SER A 129 1.07 -9.19 -0.99
N ILE A 130 1.23 -8.02 -0.35
CA ILE A 130 0.81 -6.73 -0.92
C ILE A 130 1.66 -6.40 -2.14
N LYS A 131 2.99 -6.54 -2.03
CA LYS A 131 3.93 -6.30 -3.14
C LYS A 131 3.66 -7.24 -4.31
N GLU A 132 3.51 -8.53 -4.04
CA GLU A 132 3.16 -9.54 -5.05
C GLU A 132 1.83 -9.23 -5.73
N GLY A 133 0.82 -8.79 -4.96
CA GLY A 133 -0.46 -8.41 -5.54
C GLY A 133 -0.37 -7.18 -6.46
N CYS A 134 0.46 -6.19 -6.11
CA CYS A 134 0.72 -5.03 -6.97
C CYS A 134 1.51 -5.42 -8.23
N HIS A 135 2.53 -6.27 -8.10
CA HIS A 135 3.28 -6.79 -9.25
C HIS A 135 2.41 -7.64 -10.18
N LEU A 136 1.51 -8.46 -9.63
CA LEU A 136 0.57 -9.24 -10.42
C LEU A 136 -0.38 -8.32 -11.20
N PHE A 137 -0.85 -7.23 -10.59
CA PHE A 137 -1.64 -6.23 -11.33
C PHE A 137 -0.86 -5.64 -12.51
N GLN A 138 0.41 -5.28 -12.31
CA GLN A 138 1.26 -4.77 -13.40
C GLN A 138 1.44 -5.82 -14.51
N GLY A 139 1.74 -7.07 -14.14
CA GLY A 139 1.91 -8.16 -15.11
C GLY A 139 0.63 -8.48 -15.88
N ILE A 140 -0.55 -8.41 -15.24
CA ILE A 140 -1.84 -8.50 -15.92
C ILE A 140 -2.00 -7.36 -16.92
N THR A 141 -1.72 -6.12 -16.49
CA THR A 141 -1.82 -4.93 -17.35
C THR A 141 -0.98 -5.08 -18.61
N ASP A 142 0.29 -5.52 -18.46
CA ASP A 142 1.20 -5.72 -19.59
C ASP A 142 0.78 -6.89 -20.51
N SER A 143 -0.06 -7.80 -20.02
CA SER A 143 -0.50 -9.00 -20.76
C SER A 143 -1.85 -8.82 -21.46
N THR A 144 -2.73 -7.95 -20.97
CA THR A 144 -4.13 -7.82 -21.42
C THR A 144 -4.44 -6.50 -22.13
N MET A 145 -3.53 -5.52 -22.09
CA MET A 145 -3.65 -4.21 -22.75
C MET A 145 -2.50 -3.99 -23.73
#